data_AF-A0A0F9WM01-F1
#
_entry.id   AF-A0A0F9WM01-F1
#
_cell.length_a   1.000
_cell.length_b   1.000
_cell.length_c   1.000
_cell.angle_alpha   90.00
_cell.angle_beta   90.00
_cell.angle_gamma   90.00
#
_symmetry.space_group_name_H-M   'P 1'
#
loop_
_entity.id
_entity.type
_entity.pdbx_description
1 polymer ?
#
loop_
_entity_poly.entity_id
_entity_poly.type
_entity_poly.pdbx_seq_one_letter_code
_entity_poly.pdbx_strand_id
1 'polypeptide(L)'
;MNEQAVVQKVDPYQLMDLMDDAAIIEEIKGRISKAWAYNFRQGNEDVWGLSKVGVDACCREMAKMGEVIREDGVDYGVDPTDDRYILFKASATRYAVNKNGEQVMLDSAYGTKRQCRLIVTSREGVTDRENNFWFEQGAMKALRNARARLISEEVRAQIMSLAKEGGKVAQISEEVVEGAVKPPQPPPQPQPAAQASPTGRPVCPQCGQPAIIKGKEEYGGGWLCWKKEGGCGAKFDSDPLVIVEEDAEPAEEPLTDYHTALDALSGALTVEEITIVFNDHYGHLKGEAKANFKMAFDKKKIALEKGGDDVPM
;
A
#
# COMPACT_ATOMS: atom_id res chain seq x y z
N MET A 1 32.06 -33.89 17.91
CA MET A 1 30.63 -34.09 17.65
C MET A 1 30.25 -33.10 16.56
N ASN A 2 29.84 -33.58 15.38
CA ASN A 2 29.48 -32.71 14.27
C ASN A 2 28.17 -32.00 14.62
N GLU A 3 28.25 -30.69 14.84
CA GLU A 3 27.12 -29.79 14.91
C GLU A 3 26.55 -29.68 13.50
N GLN A 4 25.66 -30.63 13.16
CA GLN A 4 24.89 -30.54 11.93
C GLN A 4 24.01 -29.30 12.05
N ALA A 5 24.34 -28.26 11.29
CA ALA A 5 23.48 -27.11 11.10
C ALA A 5 22.09 -27.62 10.71
N VAL A 6 21.12 -27.45 11.61
CA VAL A 6 19.72 -27.76 11.34
C VAL A 6 19.28 -26.76 10.29
N VAL A 7 19.30 -27.17 9.02
CA VAL A 7 18.67 -26.42 7.94
C VAL A 7 17.19 -26.38 8.29
N GLN A 8 16.73 -25.27 8.87
CA GLN A 8 15.32 -25.06 9.15
C GLN A 8 14.61 -25.05 7.79
N LYS A 9 13.90 -26.14 7.50
CA LYS A 9 12.98 -26.20 6.36
C LYS A 9 11.97 -25.07 6.53
N VAL A 10 11.99 -24.12 5.63
CA VAL A 10 11.05 -23.00 5.66
C VAL A 10 9.66 -23.54 5.33
N ASP A 11 8.69 -23.25 6.21
CA ASP A 11 7.30 -23.64 6.00
C ASP A 11 6.69 -22.82 4.84
N PRO A 12 6.20 -23.46 3.76
CA PRO A 12 5.58 -22.75 2.64
C PRO A 12 4.44 -21.80 3.07
N TYR A 13 3.71 -22.14 4.13
CA TYR A 13 2.63 -21.28 4.63
C TYR A 13 3.16 -20.01 5.29
N GLN A 14 4.31 -20.08 5.97
CA GLN A 14 4.97 -18.88 6.50
C GLN A 14 5.50 -17.98 5.37
N LEU A 15 5.99 -18.56 4.29
CA LEU A 15 6.40 -17.79 3.11
C LEU A 15 5.20 -17.13 2.42
N MET A 16 4.09 -17.84 2.24
CA MET A 16 2.84 -17.26 1.73
C MET A 16 2.38 -16.09 2.59
N ASP A 17 2.49 -16.22 3.90
CA ASP A 17 2.18 -15.16 4.84
C ASP A 17 3.06 -13.93 4.63
N LEU A 18 4.38 -14.09 4.57
CA LEU A 18 5.31 -13.00 4.28
C LEU A 18 5.04 -12.32 2.94
N MET A 19 4.68 -13.08 1.90
CA MET A 19 4.37 -12.54 0.58
C MET A 19 3.06 -11.77 0.54
N ASP A 20 2.03 -12.25 1.22
CA ASP A 20 0.77 -11.51 1.36
C ASP A 20 0.99 -10.25 2.20
N ASP A 21 1.74 -10.32 3.30
CA ASP A 21 2.09 -9.18 4.15
C ASP A 21 2.84 -8.10 3.35
N ALA A 22 3.77 -8.52 2.48
CA ALA A 22 4.44 -7.61 1.55
C ALA A 22 3.46 -7.02 0.53
N ALA A 23 2.60 -7.84 -0.09
CA ALA A 23 1.61 -7.37 -1.05
C ALA A 23 0.62 -6.35 -0.44
N ILE A 24 0.23 -6.55 0.82
CA ILE A 24 -0.61 -5.62 1.59
C ILE A 24 0.10 -4.29 1.79
N ILE A 25 1.37 -4.31 2.23
CA ILE A 25 2.16 -3.07 2.39
C ILE A 25 2.27 -2.32 1.06
N GLU A 26 2.52 -3.04 -0.03
CA GLU A 26 2.63 -2.43 -1.35
C GLU A 26 1.30 -1.80 -1.79
N GLU A 27 0.17 -2.44 -1.52
CA GLU A 27 -1.17 -1.92 -1.80
C GLU A 27 -1.48 -0.65 -1.01
N ILE A 28 -1.15 -0.62 0.29
CA ILE A 28 -1.27 0.58 1.13
C ILE A 28 -0.42 1.73 0.58
N LYS A 29 0.73 1.42 -0.03
CA LYS A 29 1.60 2.38 -0.72
C LYS A 29 1.15 2.72 -2.15
N GLY A 30 -0.06 2.30 -2.54
CA GLY A 30 -0.64 2.57 -3.87
C GLY A 30 -0.09 1.69 -5.00
N ARG A 31 0.62 0.60 -4.68
CA ARG A 31 1.18 -0.34 -5.68
C ARG A 31 0.36 -1.62 -5.74
N ILE A 32 0.01 -2.05 -6.95
CA ILE A 32 -0.83 -3.23 -7.15
C ILE A 32 0.06 -4.48 -7.30
N SER A 33 -0.15 -5.48 -6.43
CA SER A 33 0.46 -6.79 -6.61
C SER A 33 -0.11 -7.48 -7.86
N LYS A 34 0.78 -7.99 -8.72
CA LYS A 34 0.38 -8.62 -9.99
C LYS A 34 0.24 -10.14 -9.89
N ALA A 35 0.81 -10.75 -8.85
CA ALA A 35 0.78 -12.19 -8.65
C ALA A 35 -0.60 -12.63 -8.15
N TRP A 36 -1.22 -13.58 -8.83
CA TRP A 36 -2.50 -14.19 -8.48
C TRP A 36 -2.33 -15.50 -7.71
N ALA A 37 -1.20 -16.17 -7.93
CA ALA A 37 -0.88 -17.40 -7.24
C ALA A 37 0.62 -17.45 -6.93
N TYR A 38 0.93 -18.28 -5.93
CA TYR A 38 2.26 -18.62 -5.51
C TYR A 38 2.48 -20.11 -5.77
N ASN A 39 3.65 -20.44 -6.29
CA ASN A 39 4.16 -21.81 -6.35
C ASN A 39 5.42 -21.88 -5.50
N PHE A 40 5.42 -22.80 -4.54
CA PHE A 40 6.58 -23.13 -3.73
C PHE A 40 6.99 -24.56 -4.05
N ARG A 41 8.29 -24.75 -4.25
CA ARG A 41 8.86 -26.09 -4.39
C ARG A 41 9.37 -26.55 -3.04
N GLN A 42 8.75 -27.58 -2.47
CA GLN A 42 9.19 -28.20 -1.22
C GLN A 42 9.74 -29.60 -1.52
N GLY A 43 11.06 -29.72 -1.64
CA GLY A 43 11.70 -30.93 -2.17
C GLY A 43 11.25 -31.25 -3.61
N ASN A 44 10.49 -32.34 -3.77
CA ASN A 44 9.98 -32.81 -5.07
C ASN A 44 8.50 -32.48 -5.32
N GLU A 45 7.84 -31.80 -4.38
CA GLU A 45 6.42 -31.45 -4.47
C GLU A 45 6.24 -29.94 -4.68
N ASP A 46 5.23 -29.60 -5.49
CA ASP A 46 4.82 -28.22 -5.70
C ASP A 46 3.61 -27.88 -4.81
N VAL A 47 3.78 -26.91 -3.93
CA VAL A 47 2.72 -26.37 -3.08
C VAL A 47 2.18 -25.09 -3.73
N TRP A 48 0.88 -25.10 -4.01
CA TRP A 48 0.20 -23.99 -4.67
C TRP A 48 -0.70 -23.24 -3.68
N GLY A 49 -0.69 -21.91 -3.76
CA GLY A 49 -1.57 -21.05 -2.98
C GLY A 49 -2.04 -19.86 -3.79
N LEU A 50 -3.29 -19.43 -3.59
CA LEU A 50 -3.75 -18.14 -4.13
C LEU A 50 -3.10 -17.00 -3.36
N SER A 51 -2.75 -15.90 -4.02
CA SER A 51 -2.42 -14.66 -3.32
C SER A 51 -3.69 -13.95 -2.84
N LYS A 52 -3.55 -12.82 -2.13
CA LYS A 52 -4.68 -11.88 -1.91
C LYS A 52 -5.43 -11.56 -3.21
N VAL A 53 -4.70 -11.18 -4.26
CA VAL A 53 -5.28 -10.79 -5.55
C VAL A 53 -5.97 -11.97 -6.23
N GLY A 54 -5.44 -13.18 -6.07
CA GLY A 54 -6.09 -14.41 -6.54
C GLY A 54 -7.40 -14.72 -5.83
N VAL A 55 -7.45 -14.52 -4.50
CA VAL A 55 -8.70 -14.64 -3.72
C VAL A 55 -9.73 -13.61 -4.17
N ASP A 56 -9.32 -12.36 -4.38
CA ASP A 56 -10.21 -11.31 -4.89
C ASP A 56 -10.72 -11.66 -6.31
N ALA A 57 -9.88 -12.27 -7.15
CA ALA A 57 -10.29 -12.74 -8.48
C ALA A 57 -11.33 -13.87 -8.42
N CYS A 58 -11.18 -14.82 -7.49
CA CYS A 58 -12.18 -15.85 -7.24
C CYS A 58 -13.52 -15.25 -6.78
N CYS A 59 -13.49 -14.29 -5.85
CA CYS A 59 -14.71 -13.63 -5.36
C CYS A 59 -15.44 -12.91 -6.51
N ARG A 60 -14.71 -12.24 -7.41
CA ARG A 60 -15.28 -11.62 -8.61
C ARG A 60 -15.89 -12.64 -9.57
N GLU A 61 -15.28 -13.81 -9.71
CA GLU A 61 -15.80 -14.86 -10.59
C GLU A 61 -17.08 -15.49 -10.01
N MET A 62 -17.10 -15.79 -8.71
CA MET A 62 -18.31 -16.23 -8.01
C MET A 62 -19.44 -15.22 -8.13
N ALA A 63 -19.14 -13.92 -8.04
CA ALA A 63 -20.16 -12.88 -8.17
C ALA A 63 -20.87 -12.92 -9.54
N LYS A 64 -20.15 -13.26 -10.62
CA LYS A 64 -20.76 -13.46 -11.95
C LYS A 64 -21.70 -14.67 -11.98
N MET A 65 -21.44 -15.66 -11.13
CA MET A 65 -22.25 -16.87 -10.99
C MET A 65 -23.44 -16.68 -10.03
N GLY A 66 -23.62 -15.47 -9.47
CA GLY A 66 -24.68 -15.18 -8.51
C GLY A 66 -24.34 -15.58 -7.08
N GLU A 67 -23.07 -15.81 -6.74
CA GLU A 67 -22.62 -16.02 -5.36
C GLU A 67 -21.70 -14.87 -4.92
N VAL A 68 -22.04 -14.18 -3.83
CA VAL A 68 -21.19 -13.11 -3.28
C VAL A 68 -20.68 -13.49 -1.90
N ILE A 69 -19.39 -13.23 -1.66
CA ILE A 69 -18.78 -13.35 -0.34
C ILE A 69 -18.69 -11.95 0.25
N ARG A 70 -19.27 -11.76 1.44
CA ARG A 70 -19.23 -10.50 2.20
C ARG A 70 -18.38 -10.69 3.45
N GLU A 71 -17.70 -9.62 3.83
CA GLU A 71 -16.91 -9.55 5.06
C GLU A 71 -17.82 -9.07 6.18
N ASP A 72 -17.89 -9.83 7.29
CA ASP A 72 -18.80 -9.52 8.39
C ASP A 72 -18.13 -8.68 9.48
N GLY A 73 -16.82 -8.89 9.68
CA GLY A 73 -16.06 -8.15 10.68
C GLY A 73 -14.69 -8.75 10.98
N VAL A 74 -13.89 -7.99 11.71
CA VAL A 74 -12.57 -8.40 12.22
C VAL A 74 -12.49 -8.06 13.70
N ASP A 75 -12.25 -9.08 14.51
CA ASP A 75 -11.89 -8.96 15.92
C ASP A 75 -10.39 -9.23 16.09
N TYR A 76 -9.80 -8.63 17.11
CA TYR A 76 -8.42 -8.93 17.48
C TYR A 76 -8.20 -8.83 18.99
N GLY A 77 -7.20 -9.55 19.47
CA GLY A 77 -6.77 -9.53 20.86
C GLY A 77 -5.30 -9.88 21.02
N VAL A 78 -4.70 -9.48 22.14
CA VAL A 78 -3.32 -9.86 22.46
C VAL A 78 -3.24 -11.37 22.58
N ASP A 79 -2.20 -11.97 22.01
CA ASP A 79 -1.97 -13.40 22.10
C ASP A 79 -1.67 -13.78 23.56
N PRO A 80 -2.41 -14.74 24.16
CA PRO A 80 -2.23 -15.12 25.55
C PRO A 80 -0.88 -15.80 25.84
N THR A 81 -0.17 -16.24 24.79
CA THR A 81 1.14 -16.91 24.90
C THR A 81 2.32 -15.97 24.72
N ASP A 82 2.12 -14.81 24.08
CA ASP A 82 3.19 -13.86 23.76
C ASP A 82 2.60 -12.48 23.43
N ASP A 83 2.77 -11.51 24.32
CA ASP A 83 2.16 -10.17 24.21
C ASP A 83 2.67 -9.32 23.04
N ARG A 84 3.76 -9.74 22.40
CA ARG A 84 4.28 -9.16 21.16
C ARG A 84 3.42 -9.52 19.95
N TYR A 85 2.54 -10.50 20.08
CA TYR A 85 1.67 -10.95 19.00
C TYR A 85 0.21 -10.59 19.25
N ILE A 86 -0.50 -10.31 18.17
CA ILE A 86 -1.93 -10.11 18.12
C ILE A 86 -2.57 -11.26 17.35
N LEU A 87 -3.66 -11.80 17.89
CA LEU A 87 -4.51 -12.78 17.24
C LEU A 87 -5.69 -12.08 16.58
N PHE A 88 -5.71 -12.10 15.25
CA PHE A 88 -6.83 -11.63 14.44
C PHE A 88 -7.77 -12.78 14.14
N LYS A 89 -9.07 -12.50 14.24
CA LYS A 89 -10.17 -13.38 13.85
C LYS A 89 -11.13 -12.57 12.99
N ALA A 90 -11.30 -12.97 11.74
CA ALA A 90 -12.23 -12.37 10.81
C ALA A 90 -13.33 -13.35 10.43
N SER A 91 -14.52 -12.86 10.11
CA SER A 91 -15.60 -13.66 9.52
C SER A 91 -16.00 -13.14 8.16
N ALA A 92 -16.39 -14.08 7.29
CA ALA A 92 -17.03 -13.80 6.03
C ALA A 92 -18.22 -14.74 5.84
N THR A 93 -19.21 -14.29 5.08
CA THR A 93 -20.44 -15.02 4.78
C THR A 93 -20.69 -15.01 3.28
N ARG A 94 -21.06 -16.16 2.72
CA ARG A 94 -21.39 -16.34 1.31
C ARG A 94 -22.90 -16.35 1.13
N TYR A 95 -23.36 -15.65 0.10
CA TYR A 95 -24.77 -15.52 -0.25
C TYR A 95 -24.99 -15.91 -1.71
N ALA A 96 -26.07 -16.63 -1.98
CA ALA A 96 -26.65 -16.68 -3.32
C ALA A 96 -27.49 -15.41 -3.54
N VAL A 97 -27.30 -14.76 -4.69
CA VAL A 97 -27.97 -13.51 -5.06
C VAL A 97 -28.71 -13.71 -6.38
N ASN A 98 -30.00 -13.41 -6.39
CA ASN A 98 -30.79 -13.49 -7.60
C ASN A 98 -30.75 -12.18 -8.41
N LYS A 99 -31.38 -12.17 -9.59
CA LYS A 99 -31.42 -10.99 -10.48
C LYS A 99 -32.13 -9.78 -9.88
N ASN A 100 -32.95 -9.97 -8.85
CA ASN A 100 -33.65 -8.90 -8.15
C ASN A 100 -32.82 -8.35 -6.97
N GLY A 101 -31.62 -8.89 -6.73
CA GLY A 101 -30.76 -8.51 -5.60
C GLY A 101 -31.13 -9.15 -4.27
N GLU A 102 -32.12 -10.05 -4.24
CA GLU A 102 -32.48 -10.80 -3.04
C GLU A 102 -31.37 -11.80 -2.72
N GLN A 103 -31.05 -11.93 -1.43
CA GLN A 103 -29.90 -12.71 -0.96
C GLN A 103 -30.36 -13.83 -0.04
N VAL A 104 -29.83 -15.02 -0.26
CA VAL A 104 -29.98 -16.18 0.63
C VAL A 104 -28.60 -16.55 1.15
N MET A 105 -28.43 -16.53 2.47
CA MET A 105 -27.20 -16.97 3.12
C MET A 105 -26.98 -18.46 2.84
N LEU A 106 -25.79 -18.82 2.37
CA LEU A 106 -25.39 -20.21 2.10
C LEU A 106 -24.59 -20.77 3.28
N ASP A 107 -23.44 -20.16 3.56
CA ASP A 107 -22.52 -20.56 4.62
C ASP A 107 -21.64 -19.39 5.08
N SER A 108 -20.92 -19.59 6.19
CA SER A 108 -20.02 -18.61 6.79
C SER A 108 -18.73 -19.28 7.24
N ALA A 109 -17.62 -18.56 7.18
CA ALA A 109 -16.32 -19.05 7.62
C ALA A 109 -15.56 -18.00 8.40
N TYR A 110 -14.72 -18.46 9.33
CA TYR A 110 -13.75 -17.63 10.01
C TYR A 110 -12.38 -17.76 9.36
N GLY A 111 -11.58 -16.71 9.41
CA GLY A 111 -10.16 -16.70 9.09
C GLY A 111 -9.37 -16.14 10.27
N THR A 112 -8.15 -16.62 10.45
CA THR A 112 -7.30 -16.22 11.57
C THR A 112 -5.90 -15.87 11.09
N LYS A 113 -5.24 -14.97 11.82
CA LYS A 113 -3.83 -14.64 11.63
C LYS A 113 -3.21 -14.26 12.98
N ARG A 114 -2.04 -14.83 13.26
CA ARG A 114 -1.17 -14.43 14.36
C ARG A 114 -0.14 -13.45 13.80
N GLN A 115 -0.13 -12.21 14.28
CA GLN A 115 0.67 -11.12 13.72
C GLN A 115 1.54 -10.49 14.79
N CYS A 116 2.85 -10.33 14.50
CA CYS A 116 3.74 -9.66 15.42
C CYS A 116 3.58 -8.13 15.31
N ARG A 117 3.54 -7.45 16.46
CA ARG A 117 3.57 -5.98 16.56
C ARG A 117 4.94 -5.40 16.25
N LEU A 118 5.97 -6.23 16.30
CA LEU A 118 7.35 -5.86 16.03
C LEU A 118 7.78 -6.36 14.66
N ILE A 119 8.81 -5.73 14.09
CA ILE A 119 9.39 -6.16 12.82
C ILE A 119 10.08 -7.51 13.04
N VAL A 120 9.71 -8.49 12.23
CA VAL A 120 10.36 -9.81 12.19
C VAL A 120 11.26 -9.90 10.97
N THR A 121 12.52 -10.30 11.17
CA THR A 121 13.47 -10.50 10.07
C THR A 121 14.02 -11.92 10.09
N SER A 122 14.44 -12.43 8.93
CA SER A 122 15.05 -13.76 8.81
C SER A 122 16.36 -13.89 9.59
N ARG A 123 17.08 -12.78 9.81
CA ARG A 123 18.39 -12.76 10.47
C ARG A 123 18.32 -12.61 11.99
N GLU A 124 17.43 -11.74 12.47
CA GLU A 124 17.37 -11.33 13.88
C GLU A 124 16.14 -11.91 14.60
N GLY A 125 15.22 -12.55 13.88
CA GLY A 125 13.94 -12.96 14.42
C GLY A 125 13.08 -11.74 14.76
N VAL A 126 12.47 -11.73 15.95
CA VAL A 126 11.66 -10.60 16.44
C VAL A 126 12.61 -9.49 16.91
N THR A 127 12.54 -8.32 16.26
CA THR A 127 13.35 -7.15 16.63
C THR A 127 12.62 -6.27 17.66
N ASP A 128 13.28 -5.25 18.20
CA ASP A 128 12.67 -4.27 19.11
C ASP A 128 11.93 -3.12 18.40
N ARG A 129 11.91 -3.14 17.06
CA ARG A 129 11.29 -2.07 16.25
C ARG A 129 9.82 -2.38 16.02
N GLU A 130 8.97 -1.37 16.18
CA GLU A 130 7.54 -1.50 15.92
C GLU A 130 7.24 -1.64 14.42
N ASN A 131 6.28 -2.51 14.10
CA ASN A 131 5.74 -2.68 12.77
C ASN A 131 4.48 -1.82 12.63
N ASN A 132 4.60 -0.63 12.06
CA ASN A 132 3.47 0.30 11.92
C ASN A 132 2.28 -0.24 11.11
N PHE A 133 2.45 -1.35 10.37
CA PHE A 133 1.41 -1.97 9.55
C PHE A 133 0.91 -3.29 10.13
N TRP A 134 1.20 -3.59 11.42
CA TRP A 134 0.79 -4.84 12.04
C TRP A 134 -0.73 -5.03 11.98
N PHE A 135 -1.51 -3.95 12.07
CA PHE A 135 -2.96 -4.04 12.06
C PHE A 135 -3.50 -4.43 10.68
N GLU A 136 -3.11 -3.71 9.64
CA GLU A 136 -3.56 -3.93 8.28
C GLU A 136 -3.14 -5.30 7.77
N GLN A 137 -1.89 -5.71 8.04
CA GLN A 137 -1.41 -7.05 7.71
C GLN A 137 -2.26 -8.14 8.36
N GLY A 138 -2.45 -8.04 9.68
CA GLY A 138 -3.21 -9.02 10.45
C GLY A 138 -4.67 -9.11 10.02
N ALA A 139 -5.35 -7.97 9.92
CA ALA A 139 -6.75 -7.87 9.56
C ALA A 139 -7.01 -8.34 8.12
N MET A 140 -6.26 -7.83 7.14
CA MET A 140 -6.46 -8.17 5.73
C MET A 140 -6.13 -9.64 5.46
N LYS A 141 -5.12 -10.20 6.12
CA LYS A 141 -4.81 -11.63 6.00
C LYS A 141 -5.89 -12.50 6.63
N ALA A 142 -6.39 -12.15 7.81
CA ALA A 142 -7.49 -12.87 8.45
C ALA A 142 -8.76 -12.86 7.57
N LEU A 143 -9.13 -11.70 7.01
CA LEU A 143 -10.25 -11.58 6.07
C LEU A 143 -10.03 -12.41 4.80
N ARG A 144 -8.84 -12.31 4.21
CA ARG A 144 -8.46 -13.14 3.05
C ARG A 144 -8.61 -14.63 3.35
N ASN A 145 -8.18 -15.08 4.53
CA ASN A 145 -8.30 -16.47 4.95
C ASN A 145 -9.77 -16.90 5.16
N ALA A 146 -10.63 -16.01 5.67
CA ALA A 146 -12.06 -16.25 5.81
C ALA A 146 -12.71 -16.45 4.43
N ARG A 147 -12.46 -15.51 3.49
CA ARG A 147 -12.97 -15.59 2.11
C ARG A 147 -12.45 -16.81 1.36
N ALA A 148 -11.17 -17.14 1.52
CA ALA A 148 -10.54 -18.28 0.86
C ALA A 148 -11.24 -19.63 1.15
N ARG A 149 -11.80 -19.77 2.35
CA ARG A 149 -12.54 -20.96 2.80
C ARG A 149 -13.92 -21.09 2.18
N LEU A 150 -14.51 -19.99 1.71
CA LEU A 150 -15.83 -19.96 1.08
C LEU A 150 -15.79 -20.07 -0.45
N ILE A 151 -14.59 -19.98 -1.04
CA ILE A 151 -14.42 -20.13 -2.49
C ILE A 151 -14.60 -21.60 -2.87
N SER A 152 -15.44 -21.86 -3.87
CA SER A 152 -15.64 -23.21 -4.42
C SER A 152 -14.36 -23.73 -5.08
N GLU A 153 -14.12 -25.05 -4.99
CA GLU A 153 -12.93 -25.67 -5.58
C GLU A 153 -12.88 -25.50 -7.11
N GLU A 154 -14.04 -25.45 -7.78
CA GLU A 154 -14.13 -25.20 -9.22
C GLU A 154 -13.59 -23.82 -9.59
N VAL A 155 -14.07 -22.76 -8.93
CA VAL A 155 -13.59 -21.38 -9.18
C VAL A 155 -12.13 -21.25 -8.79
N ARG A 156 -11.71 -21.86 -7.68
CA ARG A 156 -10.30 -21.89 -7.27
C ARG A 156 -9.42 -22.50 -8.36
N ALA A 157 -9.80 -23.65 -8.90
CA ALA A 157 -9.07 -24.34 -9.95
C ALA A 157 -9.03 -23.54 -11.25
N GLN A 158 -10.16 -22.93 -11.64
CA GLN A 158 -10.26 -22.07 -12.82
C GLN A 158 -9.31 -20.87 -12.72
N ILE A 159 -9.35 -20.12 -11.61
CA ILE A 159 -8.49 -18.96 -11.39
C ILE A 159 -7.02 -19.36 -11.31
N MET A 160 -6.71 -20.53 -10.74
CA MET A 160 -5.36 -21.07 -10.73
C MET A 160 -4.85 -21.38 -12.15
N SER A 161 -5.69 -21.95 -13.04
CA SER A 161 -5.33 -22.18 -14.44
C SER A 161 -5.05 -20.87 -15.17
N LEU A 162 -5.94 -19.89 -15.02
CA LEU A 162 -5.78 -18.56 -15.61
C LEU A 162 -4.51 -17.85 -15.10
N ALA A 163 -4.16 -18.03 -13.83
CA ALA A 163 -2.92 -17.48 -13.27
C ALA A 163 -1.70 -18.12 -13.93
N LYS A 164 -1.70 -19.44 -14.14
CA LYS A 164 -0.61 -20.18 -14.82
C LYS A 164 -0.47 -19.74 -16.27
N GLU A 165 -1.57 -19.71 -17.02
CA GLU A 165 -1.59 -19.32 -18.44
C GLU A 165 -1.19 -17.85 -18.63
N GLY A 166 -1.63 -16.98 -17.74
CA GLY A 166 -1.36 -15.54 -17.79
C GLY A 166 0.01 -15.13 -17.24
N GLY A 167 0.86 -16.06 -16.81
CA GLY A 167 2.15 -15.74 -16.20
C GLY A 167 2.05 -14.95 -14.89
N LYS A 168 0.92 -15.06 -14.18
CA LYS A 168 0.64 -14.36 -12.90
C LYS A 168 1.01 -15.19 -11.68
N VAL A 169 1.90 -16.16 -11.85
CA VAL A 169 2.41 -17.03 -10.78
C VAL A 169 3.76 -16.50 -10.35
N ALA A 170 3.92 -16.16 -9.07
CA ALA A 170 5.26 -15.94 -8.52
C ALA A 170 5.84 -17.31 -8.12
N GLN A 171 7.03 -17.60 -8.66
CA GLN A 171 7.80 -18.80 -8.36
C GLN A 171 8.72 -18.51 -7.18
N ILE A 172 8.62 -19.30 -6.11
CA ILE A 172 9.47 -19.16 -4.93
C ILE A 172 10.23 -20.46 -4.69
N SER A 173 11.55 -20.40 -4.79
CA SER A 173 12.45 -21.50 -4.42
C SER A 173 13.01 -21.32 -3.01
N GLU A 174 13.37 -22.44 -2.38
CA GLU A 174 13.96 -22.48 -1.03
C GLU A 174 15.24 -21.62 -0.92
N GLU A 175 15.97 -21.39 -2.01
CA GLU A 175 17.21 -20.58 -2.04
C GLU A 175 16.96 -19.05 -2.02
N VAL A 176 15.75 -18.57 -2.30
CA VAL A 176 15.47 -17.12 -2.46
C VAL A 176 15.17 -16.42 -1.12
N VAL A 177 15.09 -17.16 -0.02
CA VAL A 177 14.72 -16.60 1.30
C VAL A 177 15.84 -15.75 1.92
N GLU A 178 17.10 -15.91 1.49
CA GLU A 178 18.18 -15.00 1.90
C GLU A 178 18.11 -13.61 1.25
N GLY A 179 17.36 -13.45 0.13
CA GLY A 179 17.28 -12.20 -0.62
C GLY A 179 15.92 -11.50 -0.64
N ALA A 180 14.83 -12.21 -0.33
CA ALA A 180 13.46 -11.72 -0.53
C ALA A 180 12.84 -10.98 0.66
N VAL A 181 13.57 -10.80 1.76
CA VAL A 181 13.23 -9.79 2.77
C VAL A 181 14.42 -8.86 2.91
N LYS A 182 14.68 -8.03 1.89
CA LYS A 182 15.20 -6.71 2.25
C LYS A 182 14.08 -6.10 3.09
N PRO A 183 14.32 -5.80 4.39
CA PRO A 183 13.33 -5.07 5.17
C PRO A 183 12.86 -3.90 4.31
N PRO A 184 11.54 -3.59 4.29
CA PRO A 184 11.08 -2.40 3.59
C PRO A 184 12.03 -1.30 4.06
N GLN A 185 12.77 -0.71 3.11
CA GLN A 185 13.56 0.44 3.48
C GLN A 185 12.55 1.37 4.15
N PRO A 186 12.82 1.79 5.40
CA PRO A 186 11.92 2.73 6.04
C PRO A 186 11.67 3.84 5.01
N PRO A 187 10.42 4.31 4.84
CA PRO A 187 10.23 5.55 4.09
C PRO A 187 11.31 6.50 4.60
N PRO A 188 12.11 7.12 3.71
CA PRO A 188 13.24 7.93 4.13
C PRO A 188 12.73 8.80 5.26
N GLN A 189 13.25 8.56 6.46
CA GLN A 189 12.81 9.31 7.64
C GLN A 189 12.92 10.77 7.23
N PRO A 190 11.93 11.63 7.55
CA PRO A 190 12.16 13.06 7.52
C PRO A 190 13.39 13.28 8.39
N GLN A 191 14.54 13.51 7.75
CA GLN A 191 15.75 13.77 8.46
C GLN A 191 15.49 15.05 9.27
N PRO A 192 15.90 15.12 10.53
CA PRO A 192 15.81 16.36 11.28
C PRO A 192 16.41 17.48 10.43
N ALA A 193 15.67 18.59 10.37
CA ALA A 193 15.97 19.74 9.54
C ALA A 193 17.47 20.03 9.50
N ALA A 194 17.95 20.22 8.26
CA ALA A 194 19.27 20.64 7.85
C ALA A 194 20.16 21.16 8.99
N GLN A 195 21.06 20.31 9.48
CA GLN A 195 22.26 20.77 10.16
C GLN A 195 23.44 20.58 9.21
N ALA A 196 24.12 21.69 8.93
CA ALA A 196 25.27 21.77 8.06
C ALA A 196 26.32 20.69 8.38
N SER A 197 26.80 20.00 7.34
CA SER A 197 27.84 18.98 7.47
C SER A 197 29.14 19.57 8.04
N PRO A 198 29.83 18.91 8.98
CA PRO A 198 31.07 19.40 9.60
C PRO A 198 32.28 19.44 8.65
N THR A 199 32.13 19.01 7.40
CA THR A 199 33.21 18.88 6.41
C THR A 199 33.13 19.89 5.25
N GLY A 200 32.10 20.73 5.20
CA GLY A 200 31.95 21.78 4.16
C GLY A 200 31.80 21.28 2.72
N ARG A 201 31.52 19.97 2.51
CA ARG A 201 31.37 19.36 1.18
C ARG A 201 29.89 19.29 0.75
N PRO A 202 29.58 19.48 -0.55
CA PRO A 202 28.21 19.38 -1.06
C PRO A 202 27.62 17.96 -0.93
N VAL A 203 26.31 17.91 -0.70
CA VAL A 203 25.54 16.67 -0.55
C VAL A 203 25.14 16.13 -1.93
N CYS A 204 25.30 14.82 -2.12
CA CYS A 204 24.90 14.14 -3.34
C CYS A 204 23.38 13.99 -3.45
N PRO A 205 22.72 14.52 -4.51
CA PRO A 205 21.26 14.39 -4.66
C PRO A 205 20.81 12.94 -4.89
N GLN A 206 21.70 12.06 -5.35
CA GLN A 206 21.35 10.65 -5.60
C GLN A 206 21.44 9.77 -4.34
N CYS A 207 22.24 10.15 -3.33
CA CYS A 207 22.46 9.29 -2.16
C CYS A 207 22.48 9.99 -0.80
N GLY A 208 22.34 11.32 -0.76
CA GLY A 208 22.30 12.12 0.47
C GLY A 208 23.63 12.24 1.21
N GLN A 209 24.75 11.78 0.64
CA GLN A 209 26.06 11.82 1.31
C GLN A 209 26.86 13.08 0.94
N PRO A 210 27.54 13.77 1.89
CA PRO A 210 28.39 14.93 1.65
C PRO A 210 29.76 14.55 1.05
N ALA A 211 29.72 13.81 -0.06
CA ALA A 211 30.87 13.20 -0.70
C ALA A 211 31.11 13.72 -2.12
N ILE A 212 30.48 14.82 -2.54
CA ILE A 212 30.77 15.43 -3.84
C ILE A 212 32.16 16.08 -3.81
N ILE A 213 33.03 15.65 -4.72
CA ILE A 213 34.35 16.22 -4.95
C ILE A 213 34.50 16.63 -6.41
N LYS A 214 35.34 17.64 -6.67
CA LYS A 214 35.73 18.00 -8.03
C LYS A 214 36.78 17.00 -8.52
N GLY A 215 36.49 16.32 -9.63
CA GLY A 215 37.42 15.43 -10.31
C GLY A 215 38.60 16.21 -10.89
N LYS A 216 39.79 15.61 -10.87
CA LYS A 216 40.98 16.21 -11.49
C LYS A 216 40.84 16.21 -13.02
N GLU A 217 41.39 17.23 -13.67
CA GLU A 217 41.33 17.40 -15.13
C GLU A 217 41.97 16.22 -15.90
N GLU A 218 43.02 15.62 -15.35
CA GLU A 218 43.69 14.42 -15.89
C GLU A 218 42.77 13.19 -16.01
N TYR A 219 41.61 13.18 -15.34
CA TYR A 219 40.60 12.11 -15.41
C TYR A 219 39.28 12.55 -16.08
N GLY A 220 39.31 13.65 -16.85
CA GLY A 220 38.16 14.16 -17.60
C GLY A 220 37.36 15.27 -16.92
N GLY A 221 37.82 15.81 -15.79
CA GLY A 221 37.14 16.89 -15.07
C GLY A 221 35.75 16.51 -14.52
N GLY A 222 34.97 17.51 -14.11
CA GLY A 222 33.59 17.33 -13.60
C GLY A 222 33.49 17.12 -12.08
N TRP A 223 32.27 16.88 -11.60
CA TRP A 223 32.01 16.61 -10.17
C TRP A 223 31.61 15.16 -10.00
N LEU A 224 32.10 14.51 -8.94
CA LEU A 224 31.74 13.12 -8.66
C LEU A 224 31.48 12.88 -7.17
N CYS A 225 30.52 12.01 -6.88
CA CYS A 225 30.25 11.55 -5.52
C CYS A 225 31.25 10.45 -5.15
N TRP A 226 32.22 10.74 -4.28
CA TRP A 226 33.36 9.88 -4.04
C TRP A 226 33.01 8.64 -3.22
N LYS A 227 33.04 7.46 -3.87
CA LYS A 227 32.73 6.17 -3.23
C LYS A 227 33.57 5.85 -1.99
N LYS A 228 34.81 6.34 -1.91
CA LYS A 228 35.69 6.07 -0.77
C LYS A 228 35.27 6.82 0.50
N GLU A 229 34.54 7.92 0.37
CA GLU A 229 33.98 8.72 1.47
C GLU A 229 32.50 8.40 1.69
N GLY A 230 32.06 7.20 1.32
CA GLY A 230 30.67 6.76 1.46
C GLY A 230 29.74 7.20 0.33
N GLY A 231 30.25 7.86 -0.72
CA GLY A 231 29.45 8.30 -1.87
C GLY A 231 28.96 7.18 -2.81
N CYS A 232 28.01 7.48 -3.69
CA CYS A 232 27.44 6.49 -4.63
C CYS A 232 28.20 6.36 -5.96
N GLY A 233 29.13 7.28 -6.29
CA GLY A 233 29.85 7.28 -7.56
C GLY A 233 29.16 8.02 -8.71
N ALA A 234 28.07 8.74 -8.44
CA ALA A 234 27.43 9.62 -9.43
C ALA A 234 28.42 10.63 -9.99
N LYS A 235 28.32 10.94 -11.28
CA LYS A 235 29.06 12.01 -11.95
C LYS A 235 28.10 13.11 -12.36
N PHE A 236 28.52 14.36 -12.25
CA PHE A 236 27.74 15.54 -12.58
C PHE A 236 28.55 16.41 -13.53
N ASP A 237 27.91 16.80 -14.63
CA ASP A 237 28.53 17.62 -15.69
C ASP A 237 28.52 19.12 -15.34
N SER A 238 27.67 19.53 -14.40
CA SER A 238 27.53 20.89 -13.88
C SER A 238 27.73 20.95 -12.36
N ASP A 239 28.04 22.15 -11.83
CA ASP A 239 28.18 22.38 -10.40
C ASP A 239 26.82 22.16 -9.69
N PRO A 240 26.69 21.16 -8.81
CA PRO A 240 25.44 20.84 -8.13
C PRO A 240 25.06 21.86 -7.03
N LEU A 241 25.86 22.93 -6.84
CA LEU A 241 25.60 23.99 -5.86
C LEU A 241 24.63 25.09 -6.33
N VAL A 242 24.02 24.97 -7.53
CA VAL A 242 22.91 25.87 -7.90
C VAL A 242 21.64 25.39 -7.20
N ILE A 243 21.49 25.79 -5.94
CA ILE A 243 20.27 25.65 -5.15
C ILE A 243 19.23 26.56 -5.81
N VAL A 244 18.19 25.98 -6.39
CA VAL A 244 16.93 26.71 -6.58
C VAL A 244 16.33 26.78 -5.18
N GLU A 245 16.22 27.99 -4.62
CA GLU A 245 15.57 28.22 -3.34
C GLU A 245 14.10 27.77 -3.48
N GLU A 246 13.76 26.59 -2.96
CA GLU A 246 12.39 26.20 -2.67
C GLU A 246 12.08 26.59 -1.23
N ASP A 247 11.11 27.48 -1.11
CA ASP A 247 10.65 28.09 0.12
C ASP A 247 10.13 27.06 1.14
N ALA A 248 10.44 27.34 2.41
CA ALA A 248 9.98 26.61 3.57
C ALA A 248 8.46 26.48 3.61
N GLU A 249 7.97 25.32 4.07
CA GLU A 249 6.54 25.09 4.35
C GLU A 249 6.01 26.20 5.28
N PRO A 250 4.97 26.95 4.87
CA PRO A 250 4.32 27.89 5.77
C PRO A 250 3.51 27.11 6.80
N ALA A 251 3.58 27.57 8.05
CA ALA A 251 2.60 27.21 9.07
C ALA A 251 1.19 27.40 8.50
N GLU A 252 0.28 26.44 8.78
CA GLU A 252 -1.10 26.41 8.25
C GLU A 252 -1.70 27.82 8.16
N GLU A 253 -1.75 28.35 6.93
CA GLU A 253 -2.41 29.62 6.68
C GLU A 253 -3.91 29.44 6.96
N PRO A 254 -4.57 30.43 7.57
CA PRO A 254 -6.00 30.35 7.82
C PRO A 254 -6.73 30.10 6.50
N LEU A 255 -7.57 29.06 6.48
CA LEU A 255 -8.37 28.67 5.33
C LEU A 255 -9.12 29.91 4.81
N THR A 256 -8.85 30.31 3.57
CA THR A 256 -9.47 31.51 3.00
C THR A 256 -10.96 31.27 2.77
N ASP A 257 -11.77 32.34 2.75
CA ASP A 257 -13.21 32.27 2.46
C ASP A 257 -13.51 31.50 1.16
N TYR A 258 -12.59 31.53 0.20
CA TYR A 258 -12.69 30.78 -1.06
C TYR A 258 -12.53 29.27 -0.88
N HIS A 259 -11.55 28.83 -0.09
CA HIS A 259 -11.32 27.42 0.17
C HIS A 259 -12.46 26.81 0.98
N THR A 260 -12.96 27.53 1.99
CA THR A 260 -14.17 27.13 2.75
C THR A 260 -15.38 26.98 1.84
N ALA A 261 -15.54 27.89 0.88
CA ALA A 261 -16.66 27.86 -0.05
C ALA A 261 -16.58 26.68 -1.04
N LEU A 262 -15.38 26.37 -1.56
CA LEU A 262 -15.18 25.23 -2.45
C LEU A 262 -15.40 23.89 -1.75
N ASP A 263 -14.93 23.76 -0.51
CA ASP A 263 -15.13 22.57 0.30
C ASP A 263 -16.63 22.31 0.53
N ALA A 264 -17.39 23.35 0.91
CA ALA A 264 -18.84 23.28 1.04
C ALA A 264 -19.55 22.91 -0.27
N LEU A 265 -19.04 23.33 -1.43
CA LEU A 265 -19.57 22.95 -2.75
C LEU A 265 -19.20 21.53 -3.19
N SER A 266 -18.21 20.89 -2.56
CA SER A 266 -17.65 19.60 -3.02
C SER A 266 -18.48 18.38 -2.62
N GLY A 267 -19.32 18.49 -1.57
CA GLY A 267 -20.16 17.40 -1.08
C GLY A 267 -21.33 17.01 -2.00
N ALA A 268 -21.96 15.87 -1.70
CA ALA A 268 -23.19 15.46 -2.38
C ALA A 268 -24.34 16.41 -1.98
N LEU A 269 -24.79 17.23 -2.93
CA LEU A 269 -25.78 18.29 -2.71
C LEU A 269 -26.92 18.21 -3.72
N THR A 270 -28.15 18.49 -3.29
CA THR A 270 -29.27 18.79 -4.18
C THR A 270 -29.16 20.19 -4.79
N VAL A 271 -30.03 20.51 -5.76
CA VAL A 271 -30.10 21.85 -6.39
C VAL A 271 -30.44 22.93 -5.37
N GLU A 272 -31.26 22.60 -4.38
CA GLU A 272 -31.62 23.49 -3.27
C GLU A 272 -30.41 23.72 -2.35
N GLU A 273 -29.70 22.65 -1.97
CA GLU A 273 -28.55 22.73 -1.07
C GLU A 273 -27.38 23.49 -1.68
N ILE A 274 -27.08 23.28 -2.97
CA ILE A 274 -26.01 24.03 -3.64
C ILE A 274 -26.35 25.52 -3.75
N THR A 275 -27.63 25.88 -3.89
CA THR A 275 -28.08 27.27 -3.93
C THR A 275 -27.92 27.96 -2.57
N ILE A 276 -28.10 27.23 -1.46
CA ILE A 276 -27.82 27.73 -0.11
C ILE A 276 -26.32 28.01 0.05
N VAL A 277 -25.46 27.06 -0.30
CA VAL A 277 -23.98 27.23 -0.27
C VAL A 277 -23.55 28.44 -1.09
N PHE A 278 -24.14 28.64 -2.28
CA PHE A 278 -23.83 29.82 -3.08
C PHE A 278 -24.19 31.12 -2.38
N ASN A 279 -25.38 31.24 -1.79
CA ASN A 279 -25.80 32.47 -1.12
C ASN A 279 -24.97 32.78 0.13
N ASP A 280 -24.61 31.75 0.89
CA ASP A 280 -23.88 31.88 2.15
C ASP A 280 -22.42 32.31 1.92
N HIS A 281 -21.80 31.90 0.81
CA HIS A 281 -20.38 32.13 0.58
C HIS A 281 -20.06 33.18 -0.51
N TYR A 282 -20.89 33.31 -1.55
CA TYR A 282 -20.57 34.14 -2.72
C TYR A 282 -20.46 35.64 -2.40
N GLY A 283 -21.21 36.12 -1.39
CA GLY A 283 -21.21 37.51 -0.95
C GLY A 283 -19.86 37.96 -0.39
N HIS A 284 -19.13 37.05 0.26
CA HIS A 284 -17.87 37.31 0.96
C HIS A 284 -16.66 37.29 0.02
N LEU A 285 -16.78 36.62 -1.14
CA LEU A 285 -15.71 36.52 -2.12
C LEU A 285 -15.53 37.81 -2.94
N LYS A 286 -14.27 38.08 -3.32
CA LYS A 286 -13.86 39.23 -4.15
C LYS A 286 -12.90 38.80 -5.26
N GLY A 287 -12.81 39.60 -6.32
CA GLY A 287 -11.83 39.42 -7.40
C GLY A 287 -11.93 38.05 -8.09
N GLU A 288 -10.77 37.45 -8.34
CA GLU A 288 -10.63 36.18 -9.06
C GLU A 288 -11.29 35.00 -8.33
N ALA A 289 -11.20 34.94 -7.00
CA ALA A 289 -11.85 33.93 -6.18
C ALA A 289 -13.38 33.90 -6.37
N LYS A 290 -14.00 35.09 -6.50
CA LYS A 290 -15.44 35.21 -6.76
C LYS A 290 -15.81 34.65 -8.15
N ALA A 291 -15.00 34.94 -9.16
CA ALA A 291 -15.23 34.46 -10.52
C ALA A 291 -15.10 32.93 -10.60
N ASN A 292 -14.05 32.37 -9.97
CA ASN A 292 -13.78 30.93 -9.97
C ASN A 292 -14.87 30.16 -9.21
N PHE A 293 -15.30 30.65 -8.04
CA PHE A 293 -16.38 30.04 -7.28
C PHE A 293 -17.70 30.04 -8.06
N LYS A 294 -18.03 31.13 -8.76
CA LYS A 294 -19.23 31.18 -9.59
C LYS A 294 -19.18 30.15 -10.73
N MET A 295 -18.05 30.01 -11.39
CA MET A 295 -17.87 29.04 -12.48
C MET A 295 -18.02 27.60 -11.97
N ALA A 296 -17.43 27.29 -10.81
CA ALA A 296 -17.58 26.03 -10.10
C ALA A 296 -19.06 25.72 -9.76
N PHE A 297 -19.75 26.69 -9.17
CA PHE A 297 -21.19 26.59 -8.87
C PHE A 297 -22.02 26.34 -10.13
N ASP A 298 -21.85 27.15 -11.18
CA ASP A 298 -22.62 27.03 -12.42
C ASP A 298 -22.41 25.64 -13.06
N LYS A 299 -21.17 25.13 -13.06
CA LYS A 299 -20.82 23.79 -13.58
C LYS A 299 -21.54 22.68 -12.81
N LYS A 300 -21.52 22.73 -11.48
CA LYS A 300 -22.15 21.70 -10.64
C LYS A 300 -23.68 21.79 -10.70
N LYS A 301 -24.26 23.00 -10.74
CA LYS A 301 -25.70 23.19 -10.93
C LYS A 301 -26.19 22.61 -12.28
N ILE A 302 -25.47 22.87 -13.37
CA ILE A 302 -25.79 22.31 -14.70
C ILE A 302 -25.70 20.78 -14.70
N ALA A 303 -24.74 20.19 -13.98
CA ALA A 303 -24.62 18.75 -13.86
C ALA A 303 -25.84 18.13 -13.14
N LEU A 304 -26.26 18.72 -12.03
CA LEU A 304 -27.42 18.29 -11.25
C LEU A 304 -28.74 18.44 -12.03
N GLU A 305 -28.96 19.57 -12.71
CA GLU A 305 -30.18 19.81 -13.52
C GLU A 305 -30.31 18.84 -14.72
N LYS A 306 -29.19 18.30 -15.21
CA LYS A 306 -29.17 17.31 -16.30
C LYS A 306 -29.37 15.87 -15.81
N GLY A 307 -29.59 15.65 -14.52
CA GLY A 307 -29.72 14.32 -13.94
C GLY A 307 -28.41 13.53 -13.97
N GLY A 308 -27.26 14.22 -14.02
CA GLY A 308 -25.96 13.58 -13.83
C GLY A 308 -25.77 13.26 -12.36
N ASP A 309 -25.35 12.03 -12.05
CA ASP A 309 -24.84 11.69 -10.72
C ASP A 309 -23.66 12.61 -10.38
N ASP A 310 -23.53 12.94 -9.10
CA ASP A 310 -22.55 13.89 -8.54
C ASP A 310 -21.16 13.69 -9.16
N VAL A 311 -20.72 14.68 -9.95
CA VAL A 311 -19.37 14.68 -10.53
C VAL A 311 -18.49 15.41 -9.50
N PRO A 312 -17.54 14.71 -8.84
CA PRO A 312 -16.60 15.35 -7.94
C PRO A 312 -15.87 16.46 -8.72
N MET A 313 -15.84 17.66 -8.14
CA MET A 313 -15.18 18.82 -8.75
C MET A 313 -13.66 18.71 -8.73
#